data_AF-A0A8J8B4A4-F1
#
_entry.id   AF-A0A8J8B4A4-F1
#
_cell.length_a   1.000
_cell.length_b   1.000
_cell.length_c   1.000
_cell.angle_alpha   90.00
_cell.angle_beta   90.00
_cell.angle_gamma   90.00
#
_symmetry.space_group_name_H-M   'P 1'
#
loop_
_entity.id
_entity.type
_entity.pdbx_description
1 polymer ?
#
loop_
_entity_poly.entity_id
_entity_poly.type
_entity_poly.pdbx_seq_one_letter_code
_entity_poly.pdbx_strand_id
1 'polypeptide(L)'
;MAIYHILMLPILLCILCTGTVSATEYPAGPTGTLEGLDEFIGWLSDLGRTLIDIFRDAMEVIGLGNETSVAEMIERLEGGLEMVNQAKGS
;
A
#
# COMPACT_ATOMS: atom_id res chain seq x y z
N MET A 1 22.81 -17.04 16.84
CA MET A 1 21.69 -16.23 17.37
C MET A 1 21.86 -14.71 17.21
N ALA A 2 23.05 -14.18 16.89
CA ALA A 2 23.25 -12.73 16.76
C ALA A 2 22.69 -12.12 15.45
N ILE A 3 22.68 -12.87 14.34
CA ILE A 3 22.27 -12.36 13.02
C ILE A 3 20.76 -12.03 12.97
N TYR A 4 19.91 -12.83 13.64
CA TYR A 4 18.48 -12.56 13.74
C TYR A 4 18.15 -11.23 14.44
N HIS A 5 18.97 -10.82 15.42
CA HIS A 5 18.76 -9.56 16.13
C HIS A 5 19.16 -8.35 15.28
N ILE A 6 20.18 -8.52 14.42
CA ILE A 6 20.65 -7.48 13.49
C ILE A 6 19.64 -7.24 12.36
N LEU A 7 18.95 -8.28 11.87
CA LEU A 7 17.91 -8.15 10.84
C LEU A 7 16.55 -7.72 11.41
N MET A 8 16.22 -8.09 12.64
CA MET A 8 14.99 -7.64 13.31
C MET A 8 14.98 -6.14 13.59
N LEU A 9 16.13 -5.55 13.95
CA LEU A 9 16.22 -4.14 14.27
C LEU A 9 15.82 -3.19 13.12
N PRO A 10 16.33 -3.34 11.87
CA PRO A 10 15.92 -2.49 10.75
C PRO A 10 14.49 -2.79 10.30
N ILE A 11 14.00 -4.03 10.39
CA ILE A 11 12.59 -4.34 10.08
C ILE A 11 11.65 -3.66 11.10
N LEU A 12 11.98 -3.72 12.38
CA LEU A 12 11.23 -3.03 13.44
C LEU A 12 11.33 -1.50 13.29
N LEU A 13 12.49 -0.98 12.89
CA LEU A 13 12.66 0.44 12.59
C LEU A 13 11.86 0.86 11.36
N CYS A 14 11.84 0.06 10.29
CA CYS A 14 11.03 0.29 9.11
C CYS A 14 9.54 0.32 9.47
N ILE A 15 9.05 -0.60 10.31
CA ILE A 15 7.64 -0.61 10.79
C ILE A 15 7.32 0.60 11.67
N LEU A 16 8.31 1.14 12.40
CA LEU A 16 8.15 2.36 13.21
C LEU A 16 8.26 3.65 12.38
N CYS A 17 8.93 3.60 11.23
CA CYS A 17 9.13 4.73 10.33
C CYS A 17 8.11 4.80 9.19
N THR A 18 7.58 3.66 8.73
CA THR A 18 6.41 3.62 7.85
C THR A 18 5.20 3.88 8.72
N GLY A 19 4.69 5.10 8.66
CA GLY A 19 3.50 5.51 9.40
C GLY A 19 2.45 4.43 9.27
N THR A 20 2.06 3.83 10.40
CA THR A 20 0.90 2.95 10.40
C THR A 20 -0.26 3.83 9.96
N VAL A 21 -0.81 3.57 8.76
CA VAL A 21 -2.12 4.10 8.39
C VAL A 21 -3.07 3.60 9.46
N SER A 22 -3.34 4.48 10.42
CA SER A 22 -4.14 4.14 11.57
C SER A 22 -5.55 3.91 11.07
N ALA A 23 -6.20 2.83 11.51
CA ALA A 23 -7.60 2.55 11.20
C ALA A 23 -8.56 3.69 11.61
N THR A 24 -8.07 4.71 12.32
CA THR A 24 -8.78 5.96 12.64
C THR A 24 -8.99 6.89 11.44
N GLU A 25 -8.29 6.70 10.31
CA GLU A 25 -8.47 7.49 9.09
C GLU A 25 -9.42 6.84 8.09
N TYR A 26 -10.02 5.69 8.44
CA TYR A 26 -11.05 5.07 7.62
C TYR A 26 -12.27 6.02 7.56
N PRO A 27 -12.63 6.57 6.39
CA PRO A 27 -13.81 7.40 6.26
C PRO A 27 -15.04 6.57 6.65
N ALA A 28 -16.04 7.22 7.24
CA ALA A 28 -17.33 6.56 7.48
C ALA A 28 -17.82 5.97 6.15
N GLY A 29 -18.21 4.68 6.16
CA GLY A 29 -18.65 3.99 4.95
C GLY A 29 -19.71 4.81 4.20
N PRO A 30 -19.70 4.79 2.86
CA PRO A 30 -20.47 5.74 2.06
C PRO A 30 -21.94 5.73 2.48
N THR A 31 -22.48 6.90 2.83
CA THR A 31 -23.85 7.08 3.36
C THR A 31 -24.94 6.91 2.29
N GLY A 32 -24.61 6.26 1.17
CA GLY A 32 -25.48 6.09 0.00
C GLY A 32 -25.52 7.29 -0.95
N THR A 33 -24.74 8.35 -0.68
CA THR A 33 -24.60 9.50 -1.59
C THR A 33 -23.47 9.25 -2.61
N LEU A 34 -23.62 9.77 -3.83
CA LEU A 34 -22.59 9.67 -4.86
C LEU A 34 -21.28 10.37 -4.44
N GLU A 35 -21.38 11.48 -3.70
CA GLU A 35 -20.25 12.22 -3.16
C GLU A 35 -19.48 11.42 -2.10
N GLY A 36 -20.19 10.77 -1.16
CA GLY A 36 -19.56 9.92 -0.15
C GLY A 36 -18.93 8.65 -0.76
N LEU A 37 -19.49 8.14 -1.86
CA LEU A 37 -18.88 7.05 -2.62
C LEU A 37 -17.60 7.50 -3.33
N ASP A 38 -17.59 8.70 -3.91
CA ASP A 38 -16.41 9.27 -4.59
C ASP A 38 -15.24 9.53 -3.64
N GLU A 39 -15.52 10.08 -2.46
CA GLU A 39 -14.55 10.26 -1.38
C GLU A 39 -13.99 8.93 -0.88
N PHE A 40 -14.86 7.93 -0.69
CA PHE A 40 -14.47 6.59 -0.25
C PHE A 40 -13.58 5.89 -1.28
N ILE A 41 -13.91 5.97 -2.57
CA ILE A 41 -13.08 5.42 -3.65
C ILE A 41 -11.75 6.15 -3.73
N GLY A 42 -11.73 7.48 -3.57
CA GLY A 42 -10.49 8.27 -3.52
C GLY A 42 -9.56 7.80 -2.39
N TRP A 43 -10.11 7.65 -1.19
CA TRP A 43 -9.36 7.13 -0.04
C TRP A 43 -8.83 5.70 -0.29
N LEU A 44 -9.63 4.82 -0.88
CA LEU A 44 -9.18 3.46 -1.25
C LEU A 44 -8.03 3.49 -2.26
N SER A 45 -8.07 4.41 -3.23
CA SER A 45 -7.00 4.57 -4.22
C SER A 45 -5.70 5.05 -3.58
N ASP A 46 -5.76 6.00 -2.65
CA ASP A 46 -4.58 6.51 -1.95
C ASP A 46 -3.99 5.47 -0.99
N LEU A 47 -4.84 4.69 -0.32
CA LEU A 47 -4.42 3.53 0.46
C LEU A 47 -3.72 2.49 -0.43
N GLY A 48 -4.29 2.19 -1.59
CA GLY A 48 -3.71 1.26 -2.57
C GLY A 48 -2.30 1.66 -3.00
N ARG A 49 -2.08 2.94 -3.35
CA ARG A 49 -0.74 3.49 -3.64
C ARG A 49 0.23 3.29 -2.48
N THR A 50 -0.20 3.67 -1.28
CA THR A 50 0.65 3.57 -0.08
C THR A 50 1.08 2.12 0.18
N LEU A 51 0.18 1.15 -0.01
CA LEU A 51 0.50 -0.27 0.15
C LEU A 51 1.47 -0.78 -0.92
N ILE A 52 1.35 -0.31 -2.17
CA ILE A 52 2.29 -0.64 -3.26
C ILE A 52 3.69 -0.11 -2.93
N ASP A 53 3.79 1.12 -2.43
CA ASP A 53 5.06 1.73 -2.04
C ASP A 53 5.70 0.97 -0.87
N ILE A 54 4.94 0.64 0.18
CA ILE A 54 5.41 -0.19 1.29
C ILE A 54 5.90 -1.55 0.80
N PHE A 55 5.17 -2.17 -0.13
CA PHE A 55 5.58 -3.45 -0.70
C PHE A 55 6.89 -3.32 -1.49
N ARG A 56 7.03 -2.28 -2.31
CA ARG A 56 8.25 -1.99 -3.07
C ARG A 56 9.46 -1.81 -2.14
N ASP A 57 9.31 -0.97 -1.13
CA ASP A 57 10.34 -0.72 -0.13
C ASP A 57 10.72 -2.01 0.63
N ALA A 58 9.72 -2.80 1.03
CA ALA A 58 9.96 -4.06 1.72
C ALA A 58 10.74 -5.05 0.83
N MET A 59 10.42 -5.15 -0.46
CA MET A 59 11.13 -6.01 -1.41
C MET A 59 12.56 -5.54 -1.64
N GLU A 60 12.80 -4.23 -1.68
CA GLU A 60 14.16 -3.67 -1.76
C GLU A 60 14.98 -4.01 -0.50
N VAL A 61 14.41 -3.85 0.69
CA VAL A 61 15.07 -4.15 1.97
C VAL A 61 15.49 -5.61 2.10
N ILE A 62 14.67 -6.55 1.61
CA ILE A 62 14.99 -7.98 1.64
C ILE A 62 15.84 -8.45 0.44
N GLY A 63 16.23 -7.54 -0.45
CA GLY A 63 17.09 -7.81 -1.60
C GLY A 63 16.37 -8.51 -2.78
N LEU A 64 15.04 -8.48 -2.81
CA LEU A 64 14.21 -9.06 -3.87
C LEU A 64 13.67 -8.00 -4.86
N GLY A 65 14.03 -6.73 -4.71
CA GLY A 65 13.52 -5.64 -5.55
C GLY A 65 13.77 -5.80 -7.06
N ASN A 66 14.77 -6.60 -7.46
CA ASN A 66 15.10 -6.89 -8.87
C ASN A 66 14.48 -8.19 -9.40
N GLU A 67 13.73 -8.92 -8.57
CA GLU A 67 13.07 -10.15 -9.01
C GLU A 67 11.95 -9.82 -10.00
N THR A 68 11.92 -10.53 -11.14
CA THR A 68 10.88 -10.35 -12.17
C THR A 68 9.47 -10.54 -11.59
N SER A 69 9.32 -11.46 -10.63
CA SER A 69 8.05 -11.70 -9.93
C SER A 69 7.57 -10.51 -9.10
N VAL A 70 8.50 -9.74 -8.51
CA VAL A 70 8.18 -8.51 -7.75
C VAL A 70 7.74 -7.41 -8.72
N ALA A 71 8.44 -7.24 -9.84
CA ALA A 71 8.07 -6.28 -10.87
C ALA A 71 6.68 -6.57 -11.46
N GLU A 72 6.39 -7.83 -11.81
CA GLU A 72 5.07 -8.26 -12.30
C GLU A 72 3.97 -8.05 -11.25
N MET A 73 4.28 -8.24 -9.97
CA MET A 73 3.33 -8.03 -8.89
C MET A 73 3.00 -6.54 -8.72
N ILE A 74 4.01 -5.67 -8.77
CA ILE A 74 3.82 -4.21 -8.73
C ILE A 74 2.97 -3.74 -9.92
N GLU A 75 3.29 -4.20 -11.13
CA GLU A 75 2.54 -3.85 -12.34
C GLU A 75 1.06 -4.23 -12.24
N ARG A 76 0.76 -5.42 -11.70
CA ARG A 76 -0.63 -5.86 -11.47
C ARG A 76 -1.36 -5.02 -10.43
N LEU A 77 -0.67 -4.60 -9.38
CA LEU A 77 -1.26 -3.76 -8.33
C LEU A 77 -1.54 -2.35 -8.86
N GLU A 78 -0.59 -1.76 -9.59
CA GLU A 78 -0.75 -0.46 -10.26
C GLU A 78 -1.89 -0.50 -11.29
N GLY A 79 -1.93 -1.55 -12.13
CA GLY A 79 -3.02 -1.74 -13.10
C GLY A 79 -4.40 -1.91 -12.44
N GLY A 80 -4.47 -2.65 -11.32
CA GLY A 80 -5.70 -2.76 -10.53
C GLY A 80 -6.16 -1.39 -9.98
N LEU A 81 -5.21 -0.56 -9.55
CA LEU A 81 -5.48 0.78 -9.06
C LEU A 81 -5.97 1.72 -10.16
N GLU A 82 -5.40 1.62 -11.36
CA GLU A 82 -5.86 2.37 -12.53
C GLU A 82 -7.30 2.00 -12.90
N MET A 83 -7.67 0.72 -12.85
CA MET A 83 -9.05 0.28 -13.09
C MET A 83 -10.03 0.89 -12.07
N VAL A 84 -9.65 0.97 -10.79
CA VAL A 84 -10.46 1.63 -9.75
C VAL A 84 -10.61 3.13 -10.05
N ASN A 85 -9.53 3.79 -10.45
CA ASN A 85 -9.58 5.22 -10.81
C ASN A 85 -10.41 5.49 -12.08
N GLN A 86 -10.44 4.56 -13.03
CA GLN A 86 -11.33 4.64 -14.20
C GLN A 86 -12.79 4.45 -13.81
N ALA A 87 -13.09 3.53 -12.89
CA ALA A 87 -14.44 3.32 -12.38
C ALA A 87 -14.99 4.52 -11.59
N LYS A 88 -14.11 5.33 -10.98
CA LYS A 88 -14.44 6.62 -10.36
C LYS A 88 -14.90 7.67 -11.37
N GLY A 89 -14.38 7.63 -12.61
CA GLY A 89 -14.59 8.65 -13.64
C GLY A 89 -15.71 8.35 -14.65
N SER A 90 -16.46 7.25 -14.48
CA SER A 90 -17.48 6.76 -15.41
C SER A 90 -18.87 6.72 -14.81
#